data_AF-A0A961K8V1-F1
#
_entry.id   AF-A0A961K8V1-F1
#
_cell.length_a   1.000
_cell.length_b   1.000
_cell.length_c   1.000
_cell.angle_alpha   90.00
_cell.angle_beta   90.00
_cell.angle_gamma   90.00
#
_symmetry.space_group_name_H-M   'P 1'
#
loop_
_entity.id
_entity.type
_entity.pdbx_description
1 polymer ?
#
loop_
_entity_poly.entity_id
_entity_poly.type
_entity_poly.pdbx_seq_one_letter_code
_entity_poly.pdbx_strand_id
1 'polypeptide(L)' 'ETLKGLGLNKMHRTRELEDTPAIRGMVAKIPHLVEIIEERG' A
#
# COMPACT_ATOMS: atom_id res chain seq x y z
N GLU A 1 -7.66 3.31 9.52
CA GLU A 1 -8.55 2.85 8.42
C GLU A 1 -7.78 2.42 7.19
N THR A 2 -6.86 3.27 6.70
CA THR A 2 -6.07 3.05 5.47
C THR A 2 -5.37 1.69 5.39
N LEU A 3 -4.66 1.27 6.44
CA LEU A 3 -3.98 -0.04 6.46
C LEU A 3 -4.95 -1.22 6.26
N LYS A 4 -6.15 -1.17 6.88
CA LYS A 4 -7.16 -2.22 6.70
C LYS A 4 -7.74 -2.19 5.28
N GLY A 5 -8.00 -0.99 4.73
CA GLY A 5 -8.50 -0.82 3.36
C GLY A 5 -7.52 -1.29 2.27
N LEU A 6 -6.22 -1.07 2.49
CA LEU A 6 -5.15 -1.61 1.63
C LEU A 6 -4.93 -3.12 1.85
N GLY A 7 -5.51 -3.72 2.89
CA GLY A 7 -5.29 -5.12 3.24
C GLY A 7 -3.95 -5.36 3.96
N LEU A 8 -3.31 -4.33 4.50
CA LEU A 8 -2.07 -4.40 5.28
C LEU A 8 -2.38 -4.46 6.79
N ASN A 9 -3.19 -5.43 7.19
CA ASN A 9 -3.71 -5.58 8.56
C ASN A 9 -2.80 -6.39 9.50
N LYS A 10 -1.68 -6.90 9.01
CA LYS A 10 -0.67 -7.65 9.77
C LYS A 10 0.73 -7.18 9.36
N MET A 11 1.69 -7.30 10.28
CA MET A 11 3.10 -7.01 10.01
C MET A 11 3.66 -7.93 8.91
N HIS A 12 4.59 -7.41 8.11
CA HIS A 12 5.29 -8.14 7.02
C HIS A 12 4.37 -8.75 5.95
N ARG A 13 3.19 -8.17 5.74
CA ARG A 13 2.27 -8.58 4.67
C ARG A 13 2.51 -7.75 3.41
N THR A 14 2.68 -8.44 2.28
CA THR A 14 2.76 -7.82 0.95
C THR A 14 1.47 -8.09 0.18
N ARG A 15 1.05 -7.13 -0.65
CA ARG A 15 -0.11 -7.27 -1.53
C ARG A 15 0.09 -6.42 -2.78
N GLU A 16 -0.18 -7.00 -3.93
CA GLU A 16 -0.28 -6.29 -5.20
C GLU A 16 -1.60 -5.53 -5.28
N LEU A 17 -1.50 -4.27 -5.70
CA LEU A 17 -2.62 -3.35 -5.85
C LEU A 17 -2.47 -2.63 -7.19
N GLU A 18 -3.60 -2.35 -7.84
CA GLU A 18 -3.62 -1.58 -9.07
C GLU A 18 -3.16 -0.14 -8.81
N ASP A 19 -2.38 0.41 -9.73
CA ASP A 19 -1.88 1.78 -9.64
C ASP A 19 -2.97 2.80 -9.99
N THR A 20 -3.80 3.10 -9.00
CA THR A 20 -4.87 4.10 -9.11
C THR A 20 -4.55 5.34 -8.27
N PRO A 21 -5.02 6.54 -8.65
CA PRO A 21 -4.81 7.76 -7.87
C PRO A 21 -5.33 7.65 -6.43
N ALA A 22 -6.41 6.90 -6.22
CA ALA A 22 -6.98 6.65 -4.89
C ALA A 22 -6.02 5.85 -4.00
N ILE A 23 -5.42 4.78 -4.52
CA ILE A 23 -4.46 3.96 -3.78
C ILE A 23 -3.17 4.74 -3.52
N ARG A 24 -2.65 5.45 -4.53
CA ARG A 24 -1.50 6.34 -4.34
C ARG A 24 -1.75 7.39 -3.26
N GLY A 25 -2.93 8.01 -3.24
CA GLY A 25 -3.32 8.96 -2.20
C GLY A 25 -3.43 8.32 -0.81
N MET A 26 -3.89 7.07 -0.72
CA MET A 26 -3.91 6.31 0.54
C MET A 26 -2.51 6.00 1.06
N VAL A 27 -1.60 5.55 0.20
CA VAL A 27 -0.19 5.28 0.54
C VAL A 27 0.51 6.56 0.99
N ALA A 28 0.30 7.68 0.28
CA ALA A 28 0.89 8.98 0.61
C ALA A 28 0.47 9.51 2.00
N LYS A 29 -0.65 9.04 2.57
CA LYS A 29 -1.07 9.40 3.94
C LYS A 29 -0.30 8.65 5.03
N ILE A 30 0.32 7.51 4.70
CA ILE A 30 1.03 6.65 5.64
C ILE A 30 2.43 6.25 5.13
N PRO A 31 3.27 7.21 4.67
CA PRO A 31 4.49 6.93 3.93
C PRO A 31 5.55 6.17 4.75
N HIS A 32 5.49 6.25 6.08
CA HIS A 32 6.44 5.57 6.98
C HIS A 32 6.00 4.17 7.41
N LEU A 33 4.75 3.77 7.10
CA LEU A 33 4.19 2.48 7.53
C LEU A 33 4.17 1.43 6.43
N VAL A 34 4.52 1.81 5.21
CA VAL A 34 4.45 0.97 4.02
C VAL A 34 5.70 1.18 3.16
N GLU A 35 6.04 0.16 2.40
CA GLU A 35 7.11 0.18 1.41
C GLU A 35 6.50 -0.19 0.06
N ILE A 36 6.83 0.58 -0.98
CA ILE A 36 6.37 0.29 -2.35
C ILE A 36 7.41 -0.61 -3.01
N ILE A 37 6.96 -1.78 -3.45
CA ILE A 37 7.77 -2.72 -4.22
C ILE A 37 7.32 -2.62 -5.67
N GLU A 38 8.15 -2.06 -6.54
CA GLU A 38 7.90 -2.04 -7.98
C GLU A 38 8.48 -3.32 -8.60
N GLU A 39 7.62 -4.23 -9.09
CA GLU A 39 8.08 -5.31 -9.95
C GLU A 39 8.36 -4.74 -11.35
N ARG A 40 9.65 -4.58 -11.68
CA ARG A 40 10.08 -4.29 -13.05
C ARG A 40 9.92 -5.57 -13.89
N GLY A 41 8.77 -5.70 -14.54
CA GLY A 41 8.55 -6.64 -15.65
C GLY A 41 8.79 -5.97 -17.00
#